data_AF-A0A2M7Q8C3-F1
#
_entry.id   AF-A0A2M7Q8C3-F1
#
_cell.length_a   1.000
_cell.length_b   1.000
_cell.length_c   1.000
_cell.angle_alpha   90.00
_cell.angle_beta   90.00
_cell.angle_gamma   90.00
#
_symmetry.space_group_name_H-M   'P 1'
#
loop_
_entity.id
_entity.type
_entity.pdbx_description
1 polymer ?
#
loop_
_entity_poly.entity_id
_entity_poly.type
_entity_poly.pdbx_seq_one_letter_code
_entity_poly.pdbx_strand_id
1 'polypeptide(L)'
;MLSNMKRILVTGGAGFIGSHLCKRLLDEGNEVLCVDNFFTGNKNNISEFLDNKRFELLRHDITFPLYVEVDEIYNLACPASPIHYQFDPVQTTKASIYGA
;
A
#
# COMPACT_ATOMS: atom_id res chain seq x y z
N MET A 1 -16.59 23.29 7.95
CA MET A 1 -15.21 22.78 8.15
C MET A 1 -14.70 22.35 6.79
N LEU A 2 -13.65 22.97 6.28
CA LEU A 2 -12.95 22.43 5.11
C LEU A 2 -12.31 21.12 5.59
N SER A 3 -12.83 19.97 5.15
CA SER A 3 -12.09 18.72 5.26
C SER A 3 -10.84 18.90 4.40
N ASN A 4 -9.68 19.05 5.02
CA ASN A 4 -8.43 19.20 4.28
C ASN A 4 -8.13 17.84 3.65
N MET A 5 -8.37 17.72 2.34
CA MET A 5 -8.09 16.52 1.57
C MET A 5 -6.59 16.22 1.68
N LYS A 6 -6.25 14.99 2.11
CA LYS A 6 -4.87 14.54 2.22
C LYS A 6 -4.50 13.64 1.06
N ARG A 7 -3.23 13.63 0.67
CA ARG A 7 -2.63 12.59 -0.17
C ARG A 7 -1.94 11.57 0.72
N ILE A 8 -2.42 10.33 0.68
CA ILE A 8 -2.05 9.27 1.63
C ILE A 8 -1.39 8.11 0.90
N LEU A 9 -0.20 7.72 1.33
CA LEU A 9 0.49 6.53 0.85
C LEU A 9 0.06 5.30 1.64
N VAL A 10 -0.34 4.22 0.96
CA VAL A 10 -0.60 2.91 1.55
C VAL A 10 0.32 1.88 0.89
N THR A 11 1.33 1.41 1.61
CA THR A 11 2.15 0.27 1.12
C THR A 11 1.42 -1.04 1.41
N GLY A 12 1.57 -2.04 0.54
CA GLY A 12 0.78 -3.27 0.65
C GLY A 12 -0.71 -3.04 0.39
N GLY A 13 -1.05 -1.97 -0.33
CA GLY A 13 -2.42 -1.51 -0.56
C GLY A 13 -3.26 -2.48 -1.41
N ALA A 14 -2.65 -3.43 -2.11
CA ALA A 14 -3.36 -4.51 -2.80
C ALA A 14 -3.49 -5.79 -1.95
N GLY A 15 -3.00 -5.78 -0.71
CA GLY A 15 -3.24 -6.83 0.29
C GLY A 15 -4.63 -6.73 0.93
N PHE A 16 -4.99 -7.69 1.78
CA PHE A 16 -6.30 -7.76 2.43
C PHE A 16 -6.62 -6.52 3.29
N ILE A 17 -5.75 -6.16 4.23
CA ILE A 17 -5.98 -4.97 5.08
C ILE A 17 -5.79 -3.69 4.26
N GLY A 18 -4.76 -3.66 3.41
CA GLY A 18 -4.41 -2.50 2.60
C GLY A 18 -5.55 -2.04 1.69
N SER A 19 -6.25 -2.95 1.02
CA SER A 19 -7.34 -2.58 0.10
C SER A 19 -8.56 -2.04 0.84
N HIS A 20 -8.89 -2.62 2.00
CA HIS A 20 -9.96 -2.11 2.86
C HIS A 20 -9.64 -0.72 3.42
N LEU A 21 -8.38 -0.46 3.76
CA LEU A 21 -7.93 0.87 4.16
C LEU A 21 -8.01 1.86 3.00
N CYS A 22 -7.54 1.48 1.80
CA CYS A 22 -7.66 2.31 0.60
C CYS A 22 -9.11 2.74 0.36
N LYS A 23 -10.06 1.80 0.43
CA LYS A 23 -11.49 2.09 0.31
C LYS A 23 -11.95 3.13 1.34
N ARG A 24 -11.65 2.88 2.62
CA ARG A 24 -12.06 3.76 3.71
C ARG A 24 -11.54 5.18 3.53
N LEU A 25 -10.27 5.34 3.14
CA LEU A 25 -9.64 6.64 2.92
C LEU A 25 -10.23 7.39 1.72
N LEU A 26 -10.55 6.67 0.63
CA LEU A 26 -11.25 7.23 -0.53
C LEU A 26 -12.67 7.71 -0.18
N ASP A 27 -13.37 6.95 0.67
CA ASP A 27 -14.71 7.28 1.18
C ASP A 27 -14.69 8.50 2.13
N GLU A 28 -13.56 8.74 2.81
CA GLU A 28 -13.32 9.98 3.59
C GLU A 28 -13.01 11.20 2.71
N GLY A 29 -12.83 11.00 1.40
CA GLY A 29 -12.54 12.06 0.44
C GLY A 29 -11.05 12.34 0.23
N ASN A 30 -10.15 11.49 0.73
CA ASN A 30 -8.71 11.61 0.52
C ASN A 30 -8.28 11.12 -0.87
N GLU A 31 -7.06 11.49 -1.26
CA GLU A 31 -6.30 10.89 -2.35
C GLU A 31 -5.45 9.75 -1.80
N VAL A 32 -5.44 8.61 -2.49
CA VAL A 32 -4.74 7.39 -2.06
C VAL A 32 -3.74 6.98 -3.13
N LEU A 33 -2.46 6.96 -2.74
CA LEU A 33 -1.38 6.33 -3.48
C LEU A 33 -1.17 4.91 -2.93
N CYS A 34 -1.62 3.91 -3.67
CA CYS A 34 -1.42 2.50 -3.35
C CYS A 34 -0.07 2.03 -3.92
N VAL A 35 0.83 1.58 -3.04
CA VAL A 35 2.13 1.00 -3.42
C VAL A 35 2.14 -0.49 -3.12
N ASP A 36 2.31 -1.31 -4.16
CA ASP A 36 2.34 -2.77 -4.01
C ASP A 36 3.17 -3.43 -5.12
N ASN A 37 4.04 -4.38 -4.77
CA ASN A 37 4.80 -5.17 -5.75
C ASN A 37 4.05 -6.44 -6.20
N PHE A 38 2.87 -6.71 -5.62
CA PHE A 38 2.04 -7.89 -5.82
C PHE A 38 2.71 -9.21 -5.40
N PHE A 39 3.62 -9.18 -4.43
CA PHE A 39 4.24 -10.40 -3.91
C PHE A 39 3.19 -11.31 -3.23
N THR A 40 2.41 -10.75 -2.30
CA THR A 40 1.22 -11.40 -1.71
C THR A 40 -0.08 -10.65 -2.02
N GLY A 41 0.00 -9.43 -2.55
CA GLY A 41 -1.16 -8.62 -2.94
C GLY A 41 -1.83 -9.14 -4.21
N ASN A 42 -3.12 -8.83 -4.37
CA ASN A 42 -3.90 -9.21 -5.55
C ASN A 42 -4.57 -7.98 -6.18
N LYS A 43 -4.38 -7.78 -7.49
CA LYS A 43 -4.97 -6.65 -8.22
C LYS A 43 -6.49 -6.61 -8.15
N ASN A 44 -7.16 -7.76 -8.00
CA ASN A 44 -8.61 -7.83 -7.82
C ASN A 44 -9.08 -7.14 -6.54
N ASN A 45 -8.23 -7.01 -5.53
CA ASN A 45 -8.58 -6.32 -4.28
C ASN A 45 -8.74 -4.79 -4.46
N ILE A 46 -8.18 -4.24 -5.54
CA ILE A 46 -8.20 -2.79 -5.83
C ILE A 46 -8.84 -2.46 -7.17
N SER A 47 -9.39 -3.44 -7.88
CA SER A 47 -9.92 -3.25 -9.23
C SER A 47 -11.07 -2.24 -9.27
N GLU A 48 -11.86 -2.16 -8.20
CA GLU A 48 -12.97 -1.20 -8.07
C GLU A 48 -12.51 0.26 -7.93
N PHE A 49 -11.24 0.50 -7.57
CA PHE A 49 -10.69 1.85 -7.40
C PHE A 49 -9.94 2.36 -8.63
N LEU A 50 -9.62 1.50 -9.61
CA LEU A 50 -8.73 1.86 -10.72
C LEU A 50 -9.25 3.01 -11.60
N ASP A 51 -10.56 3.20 -11.66
CA ASP A 51 -11.20 4.30 -12.40
C ASP A 51 -11.47 5.53 -11.51
N ASN A 52 -11.15 5.47 -10.22
CA ASN A 52 -11.32 6.58 -9.29
C ASN A 52 -10.19 7.59 -9.45
N LYS A 53 -10.52 8.85 -9.78
CA LYS A 53 -9.55 9.94 -9.97
C LYS A 53 -8.69 10.25 -8.75
N ARG A 54 -9.12 9.85 -7.54
CA ARG A 54 -8.37 10.02 -6.30
C ARG A 54 -7.55 8.79 -5.92
N PHE A 55 -7.50 7.76 -6.75
CA PHE A 55 -6.72 6.55 -6.52
C PHE A 55 -5.62 6.40 -7.57
N GLU A 56 -4.39 6.22 -7.09
CA GLU A 56 -3.21 5.98 -7.92
C GLU A 56 -2.58 4.65 -7.50
N LEU A 57 -2.29 3.78 -8.48
CA LEU A 57 -1.55 2.54 -8.24
C LEU A 57 -0.11 2.69 -8.74
N LEU A 58 0.85 2.53 -7.83
CA LEU A 58 2.26 2.44 -8.15
C LEU A 58 2.77 1.02 -7.85
N ARG A 59 3.11 0.28 -8.92
CA ARG A 59 3.78 -1.03 -8.75
C ARG A 59 5.24 -0.79 -8.36
N HIS A 60 5.55 -0.95 -7.08
CA HIS A 60 6.88 -0.69 -6.53
C HIS A 60 7.18 -1.61 -5.34
N ASP A 61 8.46 -2.00 -5.21
CA ASP A 61 8.95 -2.75 -4.07
C ASP A 61 9.57 -1.78 -3.06
N ILE A 62 8.99 -1.70 -1.87
CA ILE A 62 9.38 -0.75 -0.81
C ILE A 62 10.81 -0.94 -0.30
N THR A 63 11.49 -2.03 -0.66
CA THR A 63 12.91 -2.23 -0.34
C THR A 63 13.83 -1.36 -1.20
N PHE A 64 13.30 -0.72 -2.25
CA PHE A 64 13.98 0.30 -3.04
C PHE A 64 13.48 1.70 -2.66
N PRO A 65 14.35 2.73 -2.70
CA PRO A 65 13.96 4.10 -2.40
C PRO A 65 12.77 4.56 -3.22
N LEU A 66 11.80 5.17 -2.54
CA LEU A 66 10.62 5.79 -3.14
C LEU A 66 10.54 7.25 -2.68
N TYR A 67 10.54 8.18 -3.64
CA TYR A 67 10.46 9.61 -3.38
C TYR A 67 9.10 10.11 -3.85
N VAL A 68 8.21 10.42 -2.90
CA VAL A 68 6.86 10.91 -3.16
C VAL A 68 6.48 11.98 -2.13
N GLU A 69 5.67 12.94 -2.55
CA GLU A 69 5.09 13.95 -1.67
C GLU A 69 3.71 13.47 -1.21
N VAL A 70 3.58 13.19 0.08
CA VAL A 70 2.35 12.71 0.75
C VAL A 70 2.25 13.31 2.15
N ASP A 71 1.03 13.44 2.66
CA ASP A 71 0.75 13.97 3.98
C ASP A 71 0.82 12.89 5.07
N GLU A 72 0.47 11.65 4.72
CA GLU A 72 0.39 10.51 5.64
C GLU A 72 0.85 9.21 4.98
N ILE A 73 1.40 8.31 5.78
CA ILE A 73 1.90 7.00 5.35
C ILE A 73 1.31 5.90 6.25
N TYR A 74 0.69 4.92 5.62
CA TYR A 74 0.33 3.64 6.23
C TYR A 74 1.21 2.54 5.63
N ASN A 75 2.15 2.02 6.43
CA ASN A 75 3.05 0.96 6.01
C ASN A 75 2.47 -0.43 6.34
N LEU A 76 1.86 -1.11 5.37
CA LEU A 76 1.25 -2.44 5.53
C LEU A 76 1.89 -3.52 4.66
N ALA A 77 2.91 -3.18 3.87
CA ALA A 77 3.65 -4.14 3.06
C ALA A 77 4.48 -5.08 3.95
N CYS A 78 4.04 -6.33 4.07
CA CYS A 78 4.79 -7.38 4.76
C CYS A 78 4.33 -8.77 4.30
N PRO A 79 5.25 -9.69 3.94
CA PRO A 79 4.93 -11.10 3.72
C PRO A 79 4.74 -11.83 5.07
N ALA A 80 3.64 -11.55 5.77
CA ALA A 80 3.45 -11.90 7.19
C ALA A 80 3.13 -13.38 7.51
N SER A 81 2.97 -14.25 6.51
CA SER A 81 2.61 -15.67 6.73
C SER A 81 3.83 -16.54 7.06
N PRO A 82 3.70 -17.54 7.96
CA PRO A 82 4.75 -18.51 8.26
C PRO A 82 5.39 -19.20 7.07
N ILE A 83 4.60 -19.45 6.05
CA ILE A 83 5.08 -20.06 4.82
C ILE A 83 5.98 -19.07 4.06
N HIS A 84 5.62 -17.79 4.02
CA HIS A 84 6.33 -16.77 3.23
C HIS A 84 7.64 -16.31 3.88
N TYR A 85 7.68 -16.09 5.19
CA TYR A 85 8.93 -15.70 5.86
C TYR A 85 9.91 -16.85 6.05
N GLN A 86 9.45 -18.11 6.03
CA GLN A 86 10.35 -19.28 5.97
C GLN A 86 10.90 -19.50 4.56
N PHE A 87 10.13 -19.15 3.53
CA PHE A 87 10.54 -19.26 2.14
C PHE A 87 11.63 -18.24 1.78
N ASP A 88 11.47 -16.97 2.18
CA ASP A 88 12.48 -15.93 1.96
C ASP A 88 12.63 -14.99 3.17
N PRO A 89 13.37 -15.42 4.20
CA PRO A 89 13.57 -14.63 5.41
C PRO A 89 14.35 -13.32 5.17
N VAL A 90 15.17 -13.27 4.11
CA VAL A 90 15.92 -12.07 3.74
C VAL A 90 14.97 -11.02 3.15
N GLN A 91 14.11 -11.40 2.23
CA GLN A 91 13.10 -10.51 1.65
C GLN A 91 12.11 -10.02 2.71
N THR A 92 11.67 -10.88 3.63
CA THR A 92 10.83 -10.47 4.76
C THR A 92 11.53 -9.43 5.63
N THR A 93 12.79 -9.67 6.00
CA THR A 93 13.56 -8.71 6.81
C THR A 93 13.72 -7.37 6.08
N LYS A 94 13.99 -7.39 4.77
CA LYS A 94 14.08 -6.17 3.97
C LYS A 94 12.76 -5.41 3.92
N ALA A 95 11.65 -6.07 3.64
CA ALA A 95 10.35 -5.41 3.58
C ALA A 95 9.93 -4.84 4.95
N SER A 96 10.15 -5.58 6.03
CA SER A 96 9.69 -5.20 7.38
C SER A 96 10.61 -4.24 8.12
N ILE A 97 11.88 -4.11 7.74
CA ILE A 97 12.86 -3.24 8.44
C ILE A 97 13.44 -2.19 7.50
N TYR A 98 13.94 -2.58 6.32
CA TYR A 98 14.58 -1.64 5.40
C TYR A 98 13.57 -0.80 4.62
N GLY A 99 12.39 -1.33 4.33
CA GLY A 99 11.31 -0.62 3.64
C GLY A 99 10.29 0.05 4.57
N ALA A 100 10.53 0.02 5.89
CA ALA A 100 9.62 0.55 6.90
C ALA A 100 9.93 1.97 7.36
#